data_AF-A0A3M9MU89-F1
#
_entry.id   AF-A0A3M9MU89-F1
#
_cell.length_a   1.000
_cell.length_b   1.000
_cell.length_c   1.000
_cell.angle_alpha   90.00
_cell.angle_beta   90.00
_cell.angle_gamma   90.00
#
_symmetry.space_group_name_H-M   'P 1'
#
loop_
_entity.id
_entity.type
_entity.pdbx_description
1 polymer ?
#
loop_
_entity_poly.entity_id
_entity_poly.type
_entity_poly.pdbx_seq_one_letter_code
_entity_poly.pdbx_strand_id
1 'polypeptide(L)' 'MITISNTNQTRLKDLMPENYGQILRERCGLKSRQRVYDVVNGEIKGNKIYSEAIKLAAETKAARDAEEKLLKKLGGA' A
#
# COMPACT_ATOMS: atom_id res chain seq x y z
N MET A 1 2.04 -13.33 31.25
CA MET A 1 2.96 -12.58 30.37
C MET A 1 2.11 -11.78 29.39
N ILE A 2 1.97 -10.47 29.59
CA ILE A 2 1.19 -9.60 28.72
C ILE A 2 2.21 -8.96 27.76
N THR A 3 2.28 -9.46 26.54
CA THR A 3 3.13 -8.89 25.48
C THR A 3 2.52 -7.57 25.07
N ILE A 4 3.14 -6.48 25.51
CA ILE A 4 2.69 -5.12 25.28
C ILE A 4 2.79 -4.84 23.77
N SER A 5 1.62 -4.70 23.15
CA SER A 5 1.28 -3.82 22.05
C SER A 5 2.31 -3.75 20.92
N ASN A 6 2.12 -4.57 19.89
CA ASN A 6 2.64 -4.29 18.56
C ASN A 6 1.97 -3.00 18.10
N THR A 7 2.61 -1.87 18.41
CA THR A 7 2.23 -0.52 18.02
C THR A 7 1.69 -0.56 16.61
N ASN A 8 0.51 0.02 16.38
CA ASN A 8 -0.15 0.21 15.10
C ASN A 8 0.76 0.98 14.12
N GLN A 9 1.85 0.35 13.67
CA GLN A 9 2.54 0.75 12.46
C GLN A 9 1.63 0.30 11.36
N THR A 10 0.79 1.22 10.87
CA THR A 10 0.01 1.03 9.66
C THR A 10 0.91 0.39 8.62
N ARG A 11 0.63 -0.87 8.28
CA ARG A 11 1.52 -1.60 7.39
C ARG A 11 1.32 -1.02 6.00
N LEU A 12 2.39 -0.98 5.21
CA LEU A 12 2.33 -0.35 3.89
C LEU A 12 1.21 -0.95 3.02
N LYS A 13 0.92 -2.25 3.19
CA LYS A 13 -0.20 -2.96 2.54
C LYS A 13 -1.58 -2.37 2.82
N ASP A 14 -1.79 -1.80 4.01
CA ASP A 14 -3.10 -1.27 4.43
C ASP A 14 -3.41 0.07 3.73
N LEU A 15 -2.38 0.72 3.21
CA LEU A 15 -2.47 1.97 2.44
C LEU A 15 -2.55 1.73 0.93
N MET A 16 -2.47 0.48 0.49
CA MET A 16 -2.45 0.08 -0.91
C MET A 16 -3.77 -0.60 -1.33
N PRO A 17 -4.10 -0.70 -2.63
CA PRO A 17 -5.34 -1.30 -3.09
C PRO A 17 -5.23 -2.83 -3.02
N GLU A 18 -6.33 -3.57 -3.00
CA GLU A 18 -6.31 -5.04 -2.83
C GLU A 18 -5.43 -5.77 -3.86
N ASN A 19 -5.32 -5.23 -5.07
CA ASN A 19 -4.51 -5.76 -6.17
C ASN A 19 -3.04 -5.28 -6.17
N TYR A 20 -2.54 -4.68 -5.08
CA TYR A 20 -1.17 -4.15 -5.00
C TYR A 20 -0.09 -5.16 -5.41
N GLY A 21 -0.28 -6.44 -5.09
CA GLY A 21 0.66 -7.51 -5.45
C GLY A 21 0.87 -7.66 -6.95
N GLN A 22 -0.20 -7.47 -7.75
CA GLN A 22 -0.11 -7.51 -9.21
C GLN A 22 0.49 -6.22 -9.75
N ILE A 23 0.03 -5.06 -9.28
CA ILE A 23 0.52 -3.74 -9.73
C ILE A 23 2.03 -3.62 -9.51
N LEU A 24 2.51 -3.96 -8.32
CA LEU A 24 3.94 -3.89 -8.00
C LEU A 24 4.76 -4.89 -8.82
N ARG A 25 4.20 -6.07 -9.09
CA ARG A 25 4.85 -7.07 -9.94
C ARG A 25 5.02 -6.55 -11.37
N GLU A 26 3.99 -5.93 -11.95
CA GLU A 26 4.04 -5.34 -13.28
C GLU A 26 5.00 -4.15 -13.33
N ARG A 27 4.90 -3.20 -12.40
CA ARG A 27 5.77 -2.01 -12.32
C ARG A 27 7.24 -2.37 -12.12
N CYS A 28 7.52 -3.42 -11.35
CA CYS A 28 8.89 -3.86 -11.09
C CYS A 28 9.39 -4.95 -12.06
N GLY A 29 8.56 -5.42 -13.00
CA GLY A 29 8.94 -6.49 -13.94
C GLY A 29 9.26 -7.83 -13.25
N LEU A 30 8.62 -8.12 -12.12
CA LEU A 30 8.92 -9.30 -11.31
C LEU A 30 8.19 -10.54 -11.84
N LYS A 31 8.87 -11.69 -11.78
CA LYS A 31 8.26 -12.98 -12.11
C LYS A 31 7.56 -13.63 -10.92
N SER A 32 8.03 -13.39 -9.68
CA SER A 32 7.52 -14.01 -8.46
C SER A 32 6.71 -13.03 -7.61
N ARG A 33 5.51 -13.47 -7.16
CA ARG A 33 4.65 -12.74 -6.22
C ARG A 33 5.22 -12.70 -4.81
N GLN A 34 5.93 -13.73 -4.37
CA GLN A 34 6.45 -13.86 -3.01
C GLN A 34 7.33 -12.67 -2.62
N ARG A 35 8.25 -12.28 -3.52
CA ARG A 35 9.18 -11.18 -3.31
C ARG A 35 8.51 -9.81 -3.14
N VAL A 36 7.29 -9.64 -3.63
CA VAL A 36 6.50 -8.42 -3.40
C VAL A 36 5.97 -8.40 -1.97
N TYR A 37 5.43 -9.54 -1.49
CA TYR A 37 4.91 -9.65 -0.13
C TYR A 37 6.01 -9.47 0.92
N ASP A 38 7.18 -10.07 0.73
CA ASP A 38 8.31 -9.95 1.67
C ASP A 38 8.73 -8.46 1.83
N VAL A 39 8.78 -7.72 0.72
CA VAL A 39 9.12 -6.28 0.74
C VAL A 39 8.02 -5.45 1.43
N VAL A 40 6.76 -5.70 1.08
CA VAL A 40 5.62 -4.93 1.60
C VAL A 40 5.37 -5.21 3.09
N ASN A 41 5.65 -6.42 3.56
CA ASN A 41 5.60 -6.78 4.98
C ASN A 41 6.79 -6.22 5.78
N GLY A 42 7.75 -5.55 5.13
CA GLY A 42 8.86 -4.86 5.77
C GLY A 42 10.10 -5.74 5.97
N GLU A 43 10.16 -6.92 5.36
CA GLU A 43 11.28 -7.86 5.50
C GLU A 43 12.49 -7.44 4.63
N ILE A 44 12.26 -6.62 3.59
CA ILE A 44 13.32 -6.13 2.69
C ILE A 44 13.15 -4.62 2.43
N LYS A 45 13.95 -3.81 3.12
CA LYS A 45 14.04 -2.34 2.91
C LYS A 45 15.14 -2.02 1.88
N GLY A 46 14.92 -0.99 1.04
CA GLY A 46 15.94 -0.50 0.10
C GLY A 46 15.94 -1.14 -1.30
N ASN A 47 14.88 -1.85 -1.68
CA ASN A 47 14.72 -2.39 -3.03
C ASN A 47 13.73 -1.55 -3.86
N LYS A 48 13.85 -1.57 -5.19
CA LYS A 48 12.94 -0.89 -6.15
C LYS A 48 11.46 -1.15 -5.83
N ILE A 49 11.14 -2.36 -5.39
CA ILE A 49 9.80 -2.80 -4.97
C ILE A 49 9.27 -1.96 -3.81
N TYR A 50 10.12 -1.63 -2.84
CA TYR A 50 9.74 -0.84 -1.67
C TYR A 50 9.42 0.59 -2.09
N SER A 51 10.26 1.19 -2.93
CA SER A 51 10.02 2.53 -3.49
C SER A 51 8.72 2.59 -4.30
N GLU A 52 8.44 1.57 -5.11
CA GLU A 52 7.19 1.49 -5.87
C GLU A 52 5.97 1.24 -4.96
N ALA A 53 6.13 0.46 -3.88
CA ALA A 53 5.08 0.25 -2.88
C ALA A 53 4.72 1.54 -2.13
N ILE A 54 5.71 2.36 -1.79
CA ILE A 54 5.50 3.69 -1.18
C ILE A 54 4.74 4.61 -2.14
N LYS A 55 5.12 4.64 -3.43
CA LYS A 55 4.40 5.42 -4.44
C LYS A 55 2.95 4.94 -4.60
N LEU A 56 2.75 3.62 -4.69
CA LEU A 56 1.41 3.06 -4.84
C LEU A 56 0.51 3.36 -3.64
N ALA A 57 1.06 3.30 -2.42
CA ALA A 57 0.35 3.70 -1.22
C ALA A 57 -0.05 5.19 -1.26
N ALA A 58 0.87 6.06 -1.69
CA ALA A 58 0.59 7.49 -1.83
C ALA A 58 -0.48 7.79 -2.91
N GLU A 59 -0.40 7.11 -4.06
CA GLU A 59 -1.39 7.23 -5.15
C GLU A 59 -2.77 6.78 -4.69
N THR A 60 -2.85 5.67 -3.95
CA THR A 60 -4.12 5.11 -3.47
C THR A 60 -4.76 6.00 -2.42
N LYS A 61 -3.95 6.57 -1.51
CA LYS A 61 -4.42 7.56 -0.56
C LYS A 61 -4.96 8.81 -1.28
N ALA A 62 -4.23 9.32 -2.26
CA ALA A 62 -4.66 10.48 -3.05
C ALA A 62 -5.95 10.21 -3.83
N ALA A 63 -6.10 9.01 -4.40
CA ALA A 63 -7.32 8.59 -5.08
C ALA A 63 -8.52 8.53 -4.13
N ARG A 64 -8.36 7.93 -2.94
CA ARG A 64 -9.41 7.90 -1.90
C ARG A 64 -9.80 9.30 -1.41
N ASP A 65 -8.82 10.16 -1.15
CA ASP A 65 -9.06 11.56 -0.76
C ASP A 65 -9.83 12.32 -1.87
N ALA A 66 -9.52 12.05 -3.15
CA ALA A 66 -10.22 12.64 -4.28
C ALA A 66 -11.65 12.11 -4.42
N GLU A 67 -11.88 10.80 -4.28
CA GLU A 67 -13.21 10.19 -4.27
C GLU A 67 -14.06 10.71 -3.12
N GLU A 68 -13.52 10.80 -1.90
CA GLU A 68 -14.25 11.34 -0.75
C GLU A 68 -14.64 12.80 -0.98
N LYS A 69 -13.74 13.61 -1.56
CA LYS A 69 -14.03 15.00 -1.91
C LYS A 69 -15.10 15.11 -2.99
N LEU A 70 -15.12 14.19 -3.96
CA LEU A 70 -16.14 14.14 -5.01
C LEU A 70 -17.49 13.72 -4.44
N LEU A 71 -17.52 12.68 -3.60
CA LEU A 71 -18.71 12.20 -2.91
C LEU A 71 -19.30 13.26 -1.97
N LYS A 72 -18.47 14.02 -1.24
CA LYS A 72 -18.92 15.15 -0.42
C LYS A 72 -19.55 16.27 -1.25
N LYS A 73 -19.07 16.50 -2.48
CA LYS A 73 -19.67 17.47 -3.41
C LYS A 73 -20.98 16.98 -4.02
N LEU A 74 -21.14 15.67 -4.19
CA LEU A 74 -22.33 15.07 -4.82
C LEU A 74 -23.43 14.69 -3.81
N GLY A 75 -23.07 14.38 -2.56
CA GLY A 75 -23.99 14.04 -1.47
C GLY A 75 -24.47 15.23 -0.64
N GLY A 76 -24.12 16.46 -1.04
CA GLY A 76 -24.65 17.69 -0.48
C GLY A 76 -25.66 18.33 -1.43
N ALA A 77 -26.84 17.72 -1.53
CA ALA A 77 -28.04 18.30 -2.15
C ALA A 77 -29.26 17.92 -1.30
#